data_AF-A0AAV1IA11-F1
#
_entry.id   AF-A0AAV1IA11-F1
#
_cell.length_a   1.000
_cell.length_b   1.000
_cell.length_c   1.000
_cell.angle_alpha   90.00
_cell.angle_beta   90.00
_cell.angle_gamma   90.00
#
_symmetry.space_group_name_H-M   'P 1'
#
loop_
_entity.id
_entity.type
_entity.pdbx_description
1 polymer ?
#
loop_
_entity_poly.entity_id
_entity_poly.type
_entity_poly.pdbx_seq_one_letter_code
_entity_poly.pdbx_strand_id
1 'polypeptide(L)'
;MLRMLALQDEGLFRQIAQHPERTSLPQPPKALVPLSVLDSAKGIVLDSAPARLTPDISSRGLTAALMGQPAAGIEARHPHLTRTAKFALQPLLGFPLISTRMHEVWQAWDVVAPVKPQLYLSSQADALIPPAEIDLFKLQQAKRGVPVFSREFEHSAHVEHFRRYPAEYREEIEAFLAALT
;
A
#
# COMPACT_ATOMS: atom_id res chain seq x y z
N MET A 1 0.80 -28.72 6.48
CA MET A 1 -0.17 -27.65 6.20
C MET A 1 0.38 -26.23 6.42
N LEU A 2 1.05 -25.93 7.55
CA LEU A 2 1.68 -24.61 7.82
C LEU A 2 2.69 -24.14 6.77
N ARG A 3 3.42 -25.05 6.12
CA ARG A 3 4.38 -24.74 5.04
C ARG A 3 3.70 -24.30 3.74
N MET A 4 2.45 -24.68 3.48
CA MET A 4 1.74 -24.32 2.24
C MET A 4 1.17 -22.90 2.26
N LEU A 5 0.75 -22.40 3.42
CA LEU A 5 0.15 -21.06 3.53
C LEU A 5 1.20 -19.94 3.43
N ALA A 6 2.40 -20.14 3.99
CA ALA A 6 3.51 -19.20 3.81
C ALA A 6 4.08 -19.22 2.37
N LEU A 7 4.05 -20.39 1.71
CA LEU A 7 4.49 -20.55 0.32
C LEU A 7 3.48 -19.99 -0.70
N GLN A 8 2.19 -19.86 -0.34
CA GLN A 8 1.21 -19.20 -1.21
C GLN A 8 1.44 -17.70 -1.30
N ASP A 9 1.83 -17.05 -0.20
CA ASP A 9 2.09 -15.60 -0.17
C ASP A 9 3.45 -15.26 -0.83
N GLU A 10 4.52 -16.03 -0.59
CA GLU A 10 5.77 -15.88 -1.34
C GLU A 10 5.64 -16.29 -2.81
N GLY A 11 4.84 -17.31 -3.12
CA GLY A 11 4.58 -17.76 -4.48
C GLY A 11 3.80 -16.73 -5.30
N LEU A 12 2.80 -16.09 -4.69
CA LEU A 12 2.04 -15.00 -5.30
C LEU A 12 2.93 -13.75 -5.47
N PHE A 13 3.73 -13.40 -4.46
CA PHE A 13 4.67 -12.29 -4.53
C PHE A 13 5.76 -12.52 -5.60
N ARG A 14 6.35 -13.72 -5.67
CA ARG A 14 7.28 -14.10 -6.74
C ARG A 14 6.59 -14.14 -8.11
N GLN A 15 5.35 -14.59 -8.22
CA GLN A 15 4.60 -14.56 -9.48
C GLN A 15 4.33 -13.14 -9.97
N ILE A 16 4.02 -12.20 -9.05
CA ILE A 16 3.85 -10.78 -9.38
C ILE A 16 5.19 -10.16 -9.77
N ALA A 17 6.28 -10.50 -9.08
CA ALA A 17 7.63 -10.02 -9.40
C ALA A 17 8.22 -10.62 -10.69
N GLN A 18 7.85 -11.86 -11.06
CA GLN A 18 8.41 -12.61 -12.20
C GLN A 18 7.63 -12.43 -13.51
N HIS A 19 6.39 -11.94 -13.46
CA HIS A 19 5.59 -11.66 -14.65
C HIS A 19 5.03 -10.23 -14.63
N PRO A 20 5.87 -9.21 -14.89
CA PRO A 20 5.42 -7.83 -15.05
C PRO A 20 4.47 -7.66 -16.26
N GLU A 21 4.37 -8.67 -17.14
CA GLU A 21 3.59 -8.67 -18.38
C GLU A 21 2.25 -9.41 -18.32
N ARG A 22 1.75 -9.81 -17.13
CA ARG A 22 0.31 -10.14 -17.00
C ARG A 22 -0.52 -8.85 -16.97
N THR A 23 -0.38 -8.11 -18.05
CA THR A 23 -0.97 -6.82 -18.37
C THR A 23 -2.06 -7.02 -19.42
N SER A 24 -2.86 -8.09 -19.34
CA SER A 24 -4.22 -7.97 -19.86
C SER A 24 -4.97 -7.15 -18.82
N LEU A 25 -5.00 -5.84 -18.99
CA LEU A 25 -5.87 -4.94 -18.23
C LEU A 25 -7.25 -5.60 -18.17
N PRO A 26 -7.73 -6.00 -16.99
CA PRO A 26 -9.12 -6.38 -16.84
C PRO A 26 -9.96 -5.23 -17.40
N GLN A 27 -11.01 -5.57 -18.16
CA GLN A 27 -11.94 -4.59 -18.73
C GLN A 27 -12.19 -3.47 -17.71
N PRO A 28 -12.14 -2.19 -18.13
CA PRO A 28 -12.31 -1.08 -17.21
C PRO A 28 -13.60 -1.32 -16.41
N PRO A 29 -13.57 -1.11 -15.09
CA PRO A 29 -14.69 -1.45 -14.26
C PRO A 29 -15.94 -0.71 -14.74
N LYS A 30 -17.09 -1.40 -14.71
CA LYS A 30 -18.37 -0.87 -15.22
C LYS A 30 -18.73 0.48 -14.63
N ALA A 31 -18.23 0.78 -13.42
CA ALA A 31 -18.21 2.11 -12.84
C ALA A 31 -16.79 2.45 -12.39
N LEU A 32 -16.20 3.47 -13.02
CA LEU A 32 -14.94 4.03 -12.54
C LEU A 32 -15.16 4.62 -11.15
N VAL A 33 -14.30 4.27 -10.18
CA VAL A 33 -14.26 4.98 -8.90
C VAL A 33 -13.96 6.45 -9.22
N PRO A 34 -14.85 7.40 -8.89
CA PRO A 34 -14.62 8.79 -9.22
C PRO A 34 -13.53 9.33 -8.28
N LEU A 35 -12.29 9.33 -8.76
CA LEU A 35 -11.17 10.00 -8.10
C LEU A 35 -11.18 11.52 -8.32
N SER A 36 -12.32 12.08 -8.73
CA SER A 36 -12.53 13.52 -8.99
C SER A 36 -12.18 14.43 -7.81
N VAL A 37 -12.20 13.90 -6.57
CA VAL A 37 -11.69 14.62 -5.39
C VAL A 37 -10.22 15.03 -5.56
N LEU A 38 -9.45 14.29 -6.35
CA LEU A 38 -8.04 14.55 -6.64
C LEU A 38 -7.84 15.58 -7.77
N ASP A 39 -8.89 15.94 -8.53
CA ASP A 39 -8.74 16.83 -9.69
C ASP A 39 -8.26 18.23 -9.26
N SER A 40 -8.77 18.68 -8.11
CA SER A 40 -8.40 19.94 -7.48
C SER A 40 -7.02 19.90 -6.80
N ALA A 41 -6.47 18.70 -6.58
CA ALA A 41 -5.16 18.56 -5.94
C ALA A 41 -4.04 18.98 -6.92
N LYS A 42 -3.08 19.75 -6.39
CA LYS A 42 -1.86 20.12 -7.12
C LYS A 42 -0.81 19.01 -7.09
N GLY A 43 -0.82 18.21 -6.04
CA GLY A 43 0.04 17.06 -5.83
C GLY A 43 -0.58 16.12 -4.81
N ILE A 44 -0.07 14.89 -4.73
CA ILE A 44 -0.58 13.82 -3.87
C ILE A 44 0.58 13.32 -3.00
N VAL A 45 0.35 13.20 -1.69
CA VAL A 45 1.31 12.59 -0.77
C VAL A 45 0.77 11.24 -0.33
N LEU A 46 1.59 10.20 -0.47
CA LEU A 46 1.32 8.86 0.02
C LEU A 46 2.28 8.57 1.17
N ASP A 47 1.73 8.53 2.39
CA ASP A 47 2.47 8.25 3.62
C ASP A 47 2.22 6.80 4.04
N SER A 48 3.28 5.99 4.07
CA SER A 48 3.19 4.56 4.36
C SER A 48 2.20 3.84 3.43
N ALA A 49 2.26 4.18 2.14
CA ALA A 49 1.28 3.75 1.13
C ALA A 49 1.90 3.82 -0.29
N PRO A 50 1.29 3.14 -1.28
CA PRO A 50 0.11 2.28 -1.20
C PRO A 50 0.47 0.81 -0.95
N ALA A 51 -0.51 0.02 -0.54
CA ALA A 51 -0.44 -1.44 -0.55
C ALA A 51 -1.79 -2.07 -0.86
N ARG A 52 -1.75 -3.24 -1.50
CA ARG A 52 -2.92 -4.11 -1.63
C ARG A 52 -3.25 -4.68 -0.27
N LEU A 53 -4.50 -4.49 0.13
CA LEU A 53 -4.98 -5.06 1.37
C LEU A 53 -5.06 -6.59 1.24
N THR A 54 -4.22 -7.31 1.98
CA THR A 54 -4.25 -8.77 2.05
C THR A 54 -4.79 -9.22 3.42
N PRO A 55 -5.29 -10.46 3.55
CA PRO A 55 -5.68 -10.99 4.86
C PRO A 55 -4.52 -10.94 5.87
N ASP A 56 -3.27 -11.08 5.39
CA ASP A 56 -2.09 -11.01 6.23
C ASP A 56 -1.87 -9.60 6.80
N ILE A 57 -1.71 -8.60 5.93
CA ILE A 57 -1.52 -7.19 6.30
C ILE A 57 -2.67 -6.73 7.19
N SER A 58 -3.91 -7.07 6.81
CA SER A 58 -5.12 -6.72 7.55
C SER A 58 -5.13 -7.34 8.95
N SER A 59 -4.76 -8.62 9.07
CA SER A 59 -4.75 -9.32 10.36
C SER A 59 -3.70 -8.76 11.32
N ARG A 60 -2.51 -8.41 10.80
CA ARG A 60 -1.44 -7.80 11.60
C ARG A 60 -1.80 -6.38 12.01
N GLY A 61 -2.34 -5.58 11.10
CA GLY A 61 -2.83 -4.22 11.39
C GLY A 61 -3.97 -4.20 12.41
N LEU A 62 -4.98 -5.06 12.24
CA LEU A 62 -6.09 -5.19 13.18
C LEU A 62 -5.62 -5.63 14.56
N THR A 63 -4.75 -6.64 14.63
CA THR A 63 -4.22 -7.13 15.91
C THR A 63 -3.38 -6.07 16.62
N ALA A 64 -2.52 -5.37 15.87
CA ALA A 64 -1.70 -4.27 16.38
C ALA A 64 -2.56 -3.16 16.98
N ALA A 65 -3.62 -2.75 16.28
CA ALA A 65 -4.56 -1.74 16.74
C ALA A 65 -5.32 -2.18 18.00
N LEU A 66 -5.88 -3.40 18.02
CA LEU A 66 -6.60 -3.92 19.18
C LEU A 66 -5.73 -4.03 20.42
N MET A 67 -4.45 -4.40 20.24
CA MET A 67 -3.50 -4.57 21.35
C MET A 67 -2.79 -3.27 21.73
N GLY A 68 -2.94 -2.19 20.95
CA GLY A 68 -2.19 -0.95 21.15
C GLY A 68 -0.67 -1.15 21.04
N GLN A 69 -0.22 -2.04 20.16
CA GLN A 69 1.19 -2.41 20.00
C GLN A 69 1.65 -2.22 18.55
N PRO A 70 2.96 -2.06 18.29
CA PRO A 70 3.47 -1.99 16.92
C PRO A 70 3.13 -3.25 16.12
N ALA A 71 2.94 -3.10 14.80
CA ALA A 71 2.66 -4.24 13.92
C ALA A 71 3.87 -5.16 13.71
N ALA A 72 5.10 -4.65 13.88
CA ALA A 72 6.33 -5.42 13.71
C ALA A 72 6.41 -6.59 14.69
N GLY A 73 6.31 -7.84 14.20
CA GLY A 73 6.36 -9.05 15.03
C GLY A 73 5.10 -9.30 15.86
N ILE A 74 3.95 -8.70 15.49
CA ILE A 74 2.68 -8.88 16.21
C ILE A 74 2.18 -10.33 16.11
N GLU A 75 2.46 -11.01 15.00
CA GLU A 75 2.15 -12.41 14.74
C GLU A 75 2.91 -13.38 15.67
N ALA A 76 4.11 -13.00 16.14
CA ALA A 76 4.85 -13.78 17.11
C ALA A 76 4.36 -13.54 18.55
N ARG A 77 3.97 -12.29 18.86
CA ARG A 77 3.47 -11.90 20.18
C ARG A 77 2.04 -12.38 20.44
N HIS A 78 1.18 -12.34 19.43
CA HIS A 78 -0.24 -12.70 19.53
C HIS A 78 -0.66 -13.71 18.45
N PRO A 79 -0.03 -14.90 18.39
CA PRO A 79 -0.19 -15.82 17.26
C PRO A 79 -1.63 -16.31 17.07
N HIS A 80 -2.35 -16.56 18.18
CA HIS A 80 -3.74 -17.02 18.12
C HIS A 80 -4.70 -15.93 17.63
N LEU A 81 -4.48 -14.69 18.07
CA LEU A 81 -5.32 -13.56 17.68
C LEU A 81 -5.09 -13.18 16.22
N THR A 82 -3.82 -13.00 15.82
CA THR A 82 -3.47 -12.70 14.42
C THR A 82 -3.96 -13.80 13.48
N ARG A 83 -3.81 -15.08 13.86
CA ARG A 83 -4.30 -16.20 13.05
C ARG A 83 -5.82 -16.21 12.93
N THR A 84 -6.53 -16.04 14.05
CA THR A 84 -8.01 -15.98 14.04
C THR A 84 -8.51 -14.81 13.19
N ALA A 85 -7.88 -13.64 13.32
CA ALA A 85 -8.17 -12.48 12.50
C ALA A 85 -7.93 -12.78 11.01
N LYS A 86 -6.79 -13.40 10.64
CA LYS A 86 -6.51 -13.79 9.25
C LYS A 86 -7.58 -14.73 8.69
N PHE A 87 -8.00 -15.73 9.46
CA PHE A 87 -9.06 -16.66 9.05
C PHE A 87 -10.42 -15.99 8.88
N ALA A 88 -10.78 -15.03 9.74
CA ALA A 88 -12.03 -14.29 9.62
C ALA A 88 -12.01 -13.30 8.43
N LEU A 89 -10.88 -12.63 8.21
CA LEU A 89 -10.70 -11.64 7.16
C LEU A 89 -10.57 -12.24 5.76
N GLN A 90 -10.04 -13.46 5.64
CA GLN A 90 -9.88 -14.12 4.34
C GLN A 90 -11.18 -14.26 3.52
N PRO A 91 -12.28 -14.83 4.04
CA PRO A 91 -13.54 -14.88 3.30
C PRO A 91 -14.17 -13.50 3.12
N LEU A 92 -13.98 -12.58 4.08
CA LEU A 92 -14.49 -11.22 3.98
C LEU A 92 -13.83 -10.46 2.81
N LEU A 93 -12.50 -10.43 2.76
CA LEU A 93 -11.75 -9.76 1.70
C LEU A 93 -11.92 -10.49 0.35
N GLY A 94 -12.18 -11.79 0.37
CA GLY A 94 -12.51 -12.57 -0.83
C GLY A 94 -13.94 -12.37 -1.33
N PHE A 95 -14.85 -11.82 -0.51
CA PHE A 95 -16.24 -11.63 -0.89
C PHE A 95 -16.34 -10.75 -2.15
N PRO A 96 -17.09 -11.15 -3.21
CA PRO A 96 -17.04 -10.50 -4.51
C PRO A 96 -17.25 -8.99 -4.47
N LEU A 97 -18.14 -8.49 -3.60
CA LEU A 97 -18.39 -7.07 -3.48
C LEU A 97 -17.15 -6.30 -2.99
N ILE A 98 -16.40 -6.88 -2.05
CA ILE A 98 -15.22 -6.26 -1.44
C ILE A 98 -14.01 -6.41 -2.37
N SER A 99 -13.74 -7.63 -2.84
CA SER A 99 -12.59 -7.91 -3.71
C SER A 99 -12.69 -7.16 -5.04
N THR A 100 -13.88 -7.11 -5.66
CA THR A 100 -14.11 -6.31 -6.86
C THR A 100 -13.85 -4.84 -6.56
N ARG A 101 -14.40 -4.29 -5.48
CA ARG A 101 -14.23 -2.88 -5.16
C ARG A 101 -12.77 -2.50 -4.91
N MET A 102 -12.01 -3.34 -4.21
CA MET A 102 -10.58 -3.14 -4.01
C MET A 102 -9.81 -3.15 -5.33
N HIS A 103 -10.16 -4.08 -6.23
CA HIS A 103 -9.58 -4.12 -7.57
C HIS A 103 -9.91 -2.86 -8.37
N GLU A 104 -11.15 -2.40 -8.36
CA GLU A 104 -11.58 -1.16 -9.02
C GLU A 104 -10.80 0.05 -8.52
N VAL A 105 -10.58 0.18 -7.21
CA VAL A 105 -9.80 1.27 -6.62
C VAL A 105 -8.35 1.19 -7.07
N TRP A 106 -7.75 0.00 -7.08
CA TRP A 106 -6.38 -0.17 -7.56
C TRP A 106 -6.25 0.19 -9.05
N GLN A 107 -7.17 -0.30 -9.88
CA GLN A 107 -7.19 0.02 -11.32
C GLN A 107 -7.49 1.50 -11.59
N ALA A 108 -8.28 2.15 -10.73
CA ALA A 108 -8.57 3.57 -10.87
C ALA A 108 -7.28 4.41 -10.77
N TRP A 109 -6.27 3.97 -10.00
CA TRP A 109 -4.97 4.63 -10.00
C TRP A 109 -4.27 4.58 -11.36
N ASP A 110 -4.42 3.51 -12.12
CA ASP A 110 -3.79 3.36 -13.44
C ASP A 110 -4.57 4.04 -14.57
N VAL A 111 -5.90 4.06 -14.48
CA VAL A 111 -6.76 4.46 -15.61
C VAL A 111 -7.39 5.84 -15.42
N VAL A 112 -7.70 6.21 -14.17
CA VAL A 112 -8.57 7.36 -13.87
C VAL A 112 -7.86 8.44 -13.07
N ALA A 113 -6.93 8.07 -12.18
CA ALA A 113 -6.27 9.02 -11.31
C ALA A 113 -5.54 10.08 -12.13
N PRO A 114 -5.69 11.36 -11.76
CA PRO A 114 -5.12 12.44 -12.53
C PRO A 114 -3.58 12.36 -12.53
N VAL A 115 -2.98 12.77 -13.64
CA VAL A 115 -1.51 12.87 -13.75
C VAL A 115 -1.06 14.11 -12.96
N LYS A 116 -0.83 13.89 -11.67
CA LYS A 116 -0.38 14.91 -10.70
C LYS A 116 0.91 14.44 -10.04
N PRO A 117 1.85 15.36 -9.73
CA PRO A 117 3.03 15.02 -8.93
C PRO A 117 2.69 14.21 -7.67
N GLN A 118 3.48 13.19 -7.39
CA GLN A 118 3.28 12.27 -6.27
C GLN A 118 4.52 12.17 -5.40
N LEU A 119 4.37 12.35 -4.09
CA LEU A 119 5.42 12.13 -3.09
C LEU A 119 5.12 10.86 -2.30
N TYR A 120 6.09 9.95 -2.24
CA TYR A 120 6.00 8.70 -1.49
C TYR A 120 6.92 8.77 -0.26
N LEU A 121 6.33 8.61 0.92
CA LEU A 121 7.04 8.56 2.19
C LEU A 121 6.96 7.13 2.70
N SER A 122 8.11 6.48 2.87
CA SER A 122 8.19 5.05 3.21
C SER A 122 9.34 4.74 4.16
N SER A 123 9.37 3.53 4.70
CA SER A 123 10.49 3.02 5.49
C SER A 123 10.61 1.51 5.36
N GLN A 124 11.84 0.99 5.31
CA GLN A 124 12.08 -0.46 5.35
C GLN A 124 11.68 -1.09 6.69
N ALA A 125 11.50 -0.27 7.74
CA ALA A 125 10.99 -0.70 9.03
C ALA A 125 9.45 -0.76 9.11
N ASP A 126 8.73 -0.39 8.05
CA ASP A 126 7.28 -0.57 7.97
C ASP A 126 6.96 -2.07 7.84
N ALA A 127 6.41 -2.64 8.91
CA ALA A 127 6.05 -4.05 8.93
C ALA A 127 4.80 -4.35 8.09
N LEU A 128 3.91 -3.38 7.85
CA LEU A 128 2.64 -3.61 7.18
C LEU A 128 2.75 -3.46 5.66
N ILE A 129 3.56 -2.53 5.19
CA ILE A 129 3.63 -2.15 3.77
C ILE A 129 4.96 -2.61 3.18
N PRO A 130 4.95 -3.59 2.25
CA PRO A 130 6.17 -4.05 1.62
C PRO A 130 6.81 -2.94 0.78
N PRO A 131 8.10 -2.59 0.97
CA PRO A 131 8.78 -1.55 0.21
C PRO A 131 8.77 -1.80 -1.30
N ALA A 132 8.89 -3.07 -1.70
CA ALA A 132 8.83 -3.48 -3.11
C ALA A 132 7.48 -3.14 -3.76
N GLU A 133 6.38 -3.12 -3.01
CA GLU A 133 5.06 -2.76 -3.56
C GLU A 133 4.99 -1.25 -3.86
N ILE A 134 5.56 -0.42 -2.98
CA ILE A 134 5.70 1.02 -3.20
C ILE A 134 6.58 1.27 -4.44
N ASP A 135 7.70 0.56 -4.58
CA ASP A 135 8.60 0.73 -5.72
C ASP A 135 7.94 0.36 -7.06
N LEU A 136 7.20 -0.75 -7.10
CA LEU A 136 6.43 -1.14 -8.27
C LEU A 136 5.37 -0.11 -8.63
N PHE A 137 4.65 0.41 -7.62
CA PHE A 137 3.64 1.43 -7.84
C PHE A 137 4.23 2.75 -8.34
N LYS A 138 5.34 3.22 -7.74
CA LYS A 138 6.10 4.40 -8.22
C LYS A 138 6.48 4.25 -9.69
N LEU A 139 7.00 3.08 -10.08
CA LEU A 139 7.37 2.81 -11.46
C LEU A 139 6.16 2.84 -12.40
N GLN A 140 5.03 2.27 -11.99
CA GLN A 140 3.78 2.31 -12.77
C GLN A 140 3.30 3.74 -12.99
N GLN A 141 3.32 4.57 -11.95
CA GLN A 141 2.90 5.96 -12.01
C GLN A 141 3.86 6.79 -12.88
N ALA A 142 5.17 6.61 -12.73
CA ALA A 142 6.16 7.26 -13.58
C ALA A 142 5.97 6.92 -15.07
N LYS A 143 5.65 5.66 -15.40
CA LYS A 143 5.32 5.24 -16.78
C LYS A 143 4.07 5.90 -17.34
N ARG A 144 3.14 6.34 -16.48
CA ARG A 144 1.96 7.13 -16.87
C ARG A 144 2.27 8.62 -17.06
N GLY A 145 3.53 9.04 -16.88
CA GLY A 145 3.95 10.44 -16.98
C GLY A 145 3.75 11.23 -15.68
N VAL A 146 3.50 10.55 -14.56
CA VAL A 146 3.42 11.20 -13.24
C VAL A 146 4.83 11.59 -12.78
N PRO A 147 5.08 12.86 -12.38
CA PRO A 147 6.29 13.21 -11.64
C PRO A 147 6.30 12.52 -10.27
N VAL A 148 7.29 11.67 -10.02
CA VAL A 148 7.39 10.88 -8.79
C VAL A 148 8.57 11.37 -7.95
N PHE A 149 8.29 11.66 -6.68
CA PHE A 149 9.23 12.01 -5.62
C PHE A 149 9.15 10.95 -4.54
N SER A 150 10.25 10.65 -3.85
CA SER A 150 10.20 9.70 -2.74
C SER A 150 11.24 9.97 -1.68
N ARG A 151 10.85 9.76 -0.42
CA ARG A 151 11.74 9.72 0.73
C ARG A 151 11.60 8.38 1.45
N GLU A 152 12.72 7.71 1.63
CA GLU A 152 12.82 6.55 2.52
C GLU A 152 13.41 6.97 3.87
N PHE A 153 12.66 6.75 4.95
CA PHE A 153 13.10 6.92 6.33
C PHE A 153 13.74 5.63 6.82
N GLU A 154 14.83 5.73 7.58
CA GLU A 154 15.64 4.56 7.96
C GLU A 154 14.89 3.59 8.90
N HIS A 155 14.29 4.10 9.99
CA HIS A 155 13.73 3.26 11.06
C HIS A 155 12.42 3.78 11.65
N SER A 156 11.41 3.99 10.81
CA SER A 156 10.07 4.42 11.27
C SER A 156 9.02 3.36 10.94
N ALA A 157 8.18 3.04 11.91
CA ALA A 157 7.05 2.15 11.69
C ALA A 157 5.96 2.82 10.83
N HIS A 158 5.00 2.01 10.39
CA HIS A 158 3.82 2.43 9.62
C HIS A 158 3.14 3.66 10.22
N VAL A 159 3.04 4.75 9.45
CA VAL A 159 2.39 6.03 9.81
C VAL A 159 3.08 6.74 11.00
N GLU A 160 4.35 6.45 11.26
CA GLU A 160 5.13 7.10 12.33
C GLU A 160 6.23 8.06 11.82
N HIS A 161 6.35 8.24 10.49
CA HIS A 161 7.43 9.03 9.89
C HIS A 161 7.53 10.44 10.50
N PHE A 162 6.43 11.21 10.52
CA PHE A 162 6.42 12.55 11.12
C PHE A 162 6.71 12.54 12.63
N ARG A 163 6.17 11.56 13.36
CA ARG A 163 6.37 11.45 14.81
C ARG A 163 7.84 11.24 15.16
N ARG A 164 8.55 10.46 14.35
CA ARG A 164 9.95 10.09 14.59
C ARG A 164 10.94 11.10 14.00
N TYR A 165 10.63 11.65 12.83
CA TYR A 165 11.49 12.50 12.01
C TYR A 165 10.78 13.81 11.64
N PRO A 166 10.33 14.62 12.61
CA PRO A 166 9.46 15.78 12.33
C PRO A 166 10.15 16.89 11.55
N ALA A 167 11.48 17.00 11.63
CA ALA A 167 12.26 17.96 10.86
C ALA A 167 12.41 17.48 9.41
N GLU A 168 12.93 16.27 9.20
CA GLU A 168 13.11 15.73 7.85
C GLU A 168 11.78 15.59 7.11
N TYR A 169 10.73 15.13 7.79
CA TYR A 169 9.40 15.04 7.18
C TYR A 169 8.91 16.41 6.69
N ARG A 170 9.10 17.48 7.49
CA ARG A 170 8.69 18.83 7.09
C ARG A 170 9.50 19.32 5.89
N GLU A 171 10.82 19.13 5.91
CA GLU A 171 11.70 19.52 4.81
C GLU A 171 11.28 18.86 3.49
N GLU A 172 10.96 17.56 3.53
CA GLU A 172 10.51 16.83 2.33
C GLU A 172 9.15 17.32 1.82
N ILE A 173 8.21 17.65 2.72
CA ILE A 173 6.93 18.25 2.34
C ILE A 173 7.12 19.64 1.75
N GLU A 174 7.96 20.49 2.35
CA GLU A 174 8.25 21.84 1.86
C GLU A 174 8.93 21.80 0.49
N ALA A 175 9.92 20.92 0.30
CA ALA A 175 10.58 20.70 -0.97
C ALA A 175 9.59 20.23 -2.05
N PHE A 176 8.68 19.30 -1.70
CA PHE A 176 7.65 18.85 -2.61
C PHE A 176 6.68 19.98 -2.98
N LEU A 177 6.20 20.76 -2.01
CA LEU A 177 5.32 21.89 -2.26
C LEU A 177 5.97 22.95 -3.16
N ALA A 178 7.25 23.24 -2.97
CA ALA A 178 8.01 24.15 -3.82
C ALA A 178 8.18 23.63 -5.26
N ALA A 179 8.15 22.32 -5.47
CA ALA A 179 8.16 21.72 -6.80
C ALA A 179 6.78 21.75 -7.51
N LEU A 180 5.70 22.16 -6.81
CA LEU A 180 4.35 22.27 -7.39
C LEU A 180 4.00 23.69 -7.87
N THR A 181 4.85 24.67 -7.59
CA THR A 181 4.70 26.08 -8.03
C THR A 181 5.41 26.34 -9.34
#